data_AF-K0RTT2-F1
#
_entry.id   AF-K0RTT2-F1
#
_cell.length_a   1.000
_cell.length_b   1.000
_cell.length_c   1.000
_cell.angle_alpha   90.00
_cell.angle_beta   90.00
_cell.angle_gamma   90.00
#
_symmetry.space_group_name_H-M   'P 1'
#
loop_
_entity.id
_entity.type
_entity.pdbx_description
1 polymer ?
#
loop_
_entity_poly.entity_id
_entity_poly.type
_entity_poly.pdbx_seq_one_letter_code
_entity_poly.pdbx_strand_id
1 'polypeptide(L)'
;NIGAGAFAFCSALRSVTLPSTVTELGWRAFVKCSSLIELQLNEGLQVIGGNAFEGCMSLRSVTLPSTVTKLVGGVFHFCSSLIKVYLNEGLQNIGAGAFAFCSALRSVTIPSTVTELGVMAFSDCNKLSEVIFLGGQRLLNQEFFACGFRREEQGLLNQEALNEMFFAVDGEFAFDGCTELRTIKISISWAVSERMARLPRECMLSVEERIHCLSRFVLLQDGEVLVCFPVWVCVPGDDDSDDETEGERYEVLDTNFETARSLYQVLQLIAFHELKESSILIELALWKSIIEKGGDRACRVAIPGPAKILIMEYCGFAGVLRPAF
;
A
#
# COMPACT_ATOMS: atom_id res chain seq x y z
N ASN A 1 -22.05 5.84 -25.56
CA ASN A 1 -21.40 4.55 -25.26
C ASN A 1 -20.71 4.02 -26.51
N ILE A 2 -19.59 3.34 -26.34
CA ILE A 2 -18.93 2.59 -27.42
C ILE A 2 -19.30 1.12 -27.24
N GLY A 3 -19.93 0.51 -28.25
CA GLY A 3 -20.45 -0.85 -28.16
C GLY A 3 -19.36 -1.93 -28.07
N ALA A 4 -19.78 -3.16 -27.76
CA ALA A 4 -18.89 -4.31 -27.72
C ALA A 4 -18.21 -4.53 -29.08
N GLY A 5 -16.89 -4.72 -29.06
CA GLY A 5 -16.09 -4.96 -30.26
C GLY A 5 -16.06 -3.83 -31.29
N ALA A 6 -16.53 -2.62 -30.98
CA ALA A 6 -16.74 -1.56 -31.97
C ALA A 6 -15.50 -1.20 -32.81
N PHE A 7 -14.31 -1.26 -32.20
CA PHE A 7 -13.02 -1.03 -32.83
C PHE A 7 -12.10 -2.24 -32.70
N ALA A 8 -12.65 -3.44 -32.50
CA ALA A 8 -11.87 -4.67 -32.40
C ALA A 8 -10.99 -4.87 -33.64
N PHE A 9 -9.75 -5.32 -33.44
CA PHE A 9 -8.76 -5.62 -34.48
C PHE A 9 -8.41 -4.45 -35.40
N CYS A 10 -8.67 -3.21 -34.99
CA CYS A 10 -8.26 -2.01 -35.73
C CYS A 10 -6.74 -1.79 -35.62
N SER A 11 -5.96 -2.61 -36.31
CA SER A 11 -4.49 -2.64 -36.24
C SER A 11 -3.81 -1.36 -36.74
N ALA A 12 -4.51 -0.50 -37.49
CA ALA A 12 -4.02 0.79 -37.94
C ALA A 12 -4.33 1.95 -36.96
N LEU A 13 -5.18 1.74 -35.95
CA LEU A 13 -5.58 2.77 -35.00
C LEU A 13 -4.41 3.11 -34.09
N ARG A 14 -3.93 4.36 -34.13
CA ARG A 14 -2.76 4.83 -33.37
C ARG A 14 -3.11 5.66 -32.16
N SER A 15 -4.20 6.41 -32.23
CA SER A 15 -4.65 7.29 -31.15
C SER A 15 -6.15 7.21 -30.98
N VAL A 16 -6.60 7.28 -29.73
CA VAL A 16 -8.00 7.34 -29.32
C VAL A 16 -8.15 8.43 -28.27
N THR A 17 -9.01 9.41 -28.56
CA THR A 17 -9.47 10.40 -27.58
C THR A 17 -10.97 10.25 -27.44
N LEU A 18 -11.43 9.85 -26.25
CA LEU A 18 -12.85 9.69 -25.98
C LEU A 18 -13.51 11.06 -25.75
N PRO A 19 -14.63 11.36 -26.42
CA PRO A 19 -15.38 12.58 -26.11
C PRO A 19 -16.06 12.44 -24.74
N SER A 20 -16.29 13.58 -24.08
CA SER A 20 -16.86 13.64 -22.71
C SER A 20 -18.24 12.99 -22.56
N THR A 21 -18.95 12.75 -23.67
CA THR A 21 -20.25 12.08 -23.69
C THR A 21 -20.16 10.56 -23.56
N VAL A 22 -18.96 9.96 -23.62
CA VAL A 22 -18.80 8.51 -23.47
C VAL A 22 -18.73 8.15 -22.00
N THR A 23 -19.73 7.40 -21.52
CA THR A 23 -19.79 6.91 -20.13
C THR A 23 -19.42 5.44 -20.00
N GLU A 24 -19.40 4.69 -21.11
CA GLU A 24 -19.18 3.24 -21.12
C GLU A 24 -18.45 2.78 -22.39
N LEU A 25 -17.49 1.87 -22.18
CA LEU A 25 -16.85 1.04 -23.21
C LEU A 25 -17.34 -0.41 -23.06
N GLY A 26 -17.87 -0.99 -24.13
CA GLY A 26 -18.32 -2.37 -24.15
C GLY A 26 -17.18 -3.39 -24.10
N TRP A 27 -17.54 -4.66 -23.89
CA TRP A 27 -16.62 -5.79 -23.94
C TRP A 27 -15.80 -5.78 -25.24
N ARG A 28 -14.48 -5.92 -25.11
CA ARG A 28 -13.54 -5.94 -26.25
C ARG A 28 -13.61 -4.72 -27.19
N ALA A 29 -14.07 -3.55 -26.72
CA ALA A 29 -14.27 -2.36 -27.55
C ALA A 29 -13.07 -2.00 -28.46
N PHE A 30 -11.84 -2.17 -27.97
CA PHE A 30 -10.58 -1.90 -28.67
C PHE A 30 -9.61 -3.10 -28.62
N VAL A 31 -10.14 -4.34 -28.55
CA VAL A 31 -9.29 -5.55 -28.50
C VAL A 31 -8.38 -5.61 -29.73
N LYS A 32 -7.11 -5.98 -29.52
CA LYS A 32 -6.08 -6.18 -30.55
C LYS A 32 -5.88 -4.97 -31.48
N CYS A 33 -6.13 -3.76 -30.98
CA CYS A 33 -5.63 -2.51 -31.59
C CYS A 33 -4.11 -2.39 -31.38
N SER A 34 -3.34 -3.26 -32.02
CA SER A 34 -1.91 -3.48 -31.74
C SER A 34 -1.02 -2.25 -31.94
N SER A 35 -1.44 -1.29 -32.78
CA SER A 35 -0.72 -0.03 -33.02
C SER A 35 -1.20 1.15 -32.15
N LEU A 36 -2.14 0.94 -31.24
CA LEU A 36 -2.65 2.00 -30.36
C LEU A 36 -1.54 2.43 -29.40
N ILE A 37 -1.11 3.69 -29.49
CA ILE A 37 -0.03 4.28 -28.68
C ILE A 37 -0.62 5.27 -27.69
N GLU A 38 -1.55 6.12 -28.15
CA GLU A 38 -2.12 7.21 -27.38
C GLU A 38 -3.57 6.91 -27.04
N LEU A 39 -3.87 6.76 -25.74
CA LEU A 39 -5.22 6.56 -25.23
C LEU A 39 -5.54 7.67 -24.23
N GLN A 40 -6.54 8.48 -24.55
CA GLN A 40 -7.09 9.50 -23.68
C GLN A 40 -8.53 9.12 -23.32
N LEU A 41 -8.71 8.64 -22.10
CA LEU A 41 -10.02 8.39 -21.50
C LEU A 41 -10.58 9.71 -20.95
N ASN A 42 -11.90 9.89 -21.00
CA ASN A 42 -12.55 11.11 -20.52
C ASN A 42 -12.96 11.01 -19.05
N GLU A 43 -12.89 12.12 -18.33
CA GLU A 43 -13.59 12.30 -17.05
C GLU A 43 -15.09 12.18 -17.29
N GLY A 44 -15.75 11.19 -16.67
CA GLY A 44 -17.13 10.81 -16.96
C GLY A 44 -17.27 9.38 -17.48
N LEU A 45 -16.17 8.73 -17.89
CA LEU A 45 -16.17 7.30 -18.18
C LEU A 45 -16.36 6.51 -16.87
N GLN A 46 -17.42 5.73 -16.79
CA GLN A 46 -17.78 4.97 -15.58
C GLN A 46 -17.41 3.49 -15.71
N VAL A 47 -17.62 2.91 -16.90
CA VAL A 47 -17.47 1.47 -17.13
C VAL A 47 -16.50 1.21 -18.27
N ILE A 48 -15.51 0.37 -17.99
CA ILE A 48 -14.62 -0.23 -18.99
C ILE A 48 -14.90 -1.73 -19.03
N GLY A 49 -15.52 -2.19 -20.12
CA GLY A 49 -15.89 -3.59 -20.29
C GLY A 49 -14.69 -4.52 -20.30
N GLY A 50 -14.94 -5.80 -19.99
CA GLY A 50 -13.91 -6.84 -19.97
C GLY A 50 -13.14 -6.87 -21.29
N ASN A 51 -11.82 -7.07 -21.20
CA ASN A 51 -10.93 -7.15 -22.36
C ASN A 51 -10.97 -5.93 -23.30
N ALA A 52 -11.45 -4.76 -22.84
CA ALA A 52 -11.66 -3.60 -23.71
C ALA A 52 -10.40 -3.18 -24.48
N PHE A 53 -9.21 -3.29 -23.89
CA PHE A 53 -7.93 -2.96 -24.52
C PHE A 53 -6.97 -4.16 -24.58
N GLU A 54 -7.48 -5.39 -24.50
CA GLU A 54 -6.67 -6.61 -24.58
C GLU A 54 -5.82 -6.60 -25.87
N GLY A 55 -4.52 -6.86 -25.78
CA GLY A 55 -3.62 -6.95 -26.93
C GLY A 55 -3.29 -5.62 -27.61
N CYS A 56 -3.49 -4.47 -26.93
CA CYS A 56 -2.97 -3.17 -27.38
C CYS A 56 -1.45 -3.09 -27.16
N MET A 57 -0.69 -3.86 -27.94
CA MET A 57 0.75 -4.11 -27.72
C MET A 57 1.64 -2.86 -27.80
N SER A 58 1.18 -1.76 -28.42
CA SER A 58 1.96 -0.50 -28.52
C SER A 58 1.59 0.52 -27.45
N LEU A 59 0.60 0.26 -26.61
CA LEU A 59 0.09 1.20 -25.62
C LEU A 59 1.12 1.35 -24.50
N ARG A 60 1.60 2.58 -24.25
CA ARG A 60 2.73 2.82 -23.33
C ARG A 60 2.31 3.32 -21.96
N SER A 61 1.22 4.06 -21.89
CA SER A 61 0.73 4.64 -20.64
C SER A 61 -0.78 4.74 -20.65
N VAL A 62 -1.38 4.52 -19.48
CA VAL A 62 -2.81 4.69 -19.26
C VAL A 62 -3.01 5.53 -18.00
N THR A 63 -3.93 6.49 -18.08
CA THR A 63 -4.44 7.23 -16.92
C THR A 63 -5.93 6.90 -16.79
N LEU A 64 -6.33 6.31 -15.66
CA LEU A 64 -7.73 6.05 -15.40
C LEU A 64 -8.44 7.34 -14.96
N PRO A 65 -9.60 7.66 -15.53
CA PRO A 65 -10.43 8.76 -15.06
C PRO A 65 -10.86 8.56 -13.62
N SER A 66 -11.06 9.66 -12.89
CA SER A 66 -11.50 9.64 -11.49
C SER A 66 -12.85 8.94 -11.27
N THR A 67 -13.67 8.85 -12.32
CA THR A 67 -15.00 8.25 -12.31
C THR A 67 -15.03 6.73 -12.46
N VAL A 68 -13.92 6.10 -12.80
CA VAL A 68 -13.84 4.63 -12.93
C VAL A 68 -13.66 4.02 -11.55
N THR A 69 -14.60 3.17 -11.14
CA THR A 69 -14.55 2.50 -9.82
C THR A 69 -14.15 1.04 -9.89
N LYS A 70 -14.21 0.41 -11.08
CA LYS A 70 -13.89 -1.00 -11.28
C LYS A 70 -13.22 -1.23 -12.63
N LEU A 71 -12.15 -2.02 -12.63
CA LEU A 71 -11.63 -2.65 -13.84
C LEU A 71 -12.19 -4.07 -13.93
N VAL A 72 -12.88 -4.37 -15.03
CA VAL A 72 -13.35 -5.74 -15.29
C VAL A 72 -12.16 -6.63 -15.68
N GLY A 73 -12.34 -7.94 -15.69
CA GLY A 73 -11.29 -8.87 -16.05
C GLY A 73 -10.67 -8.60 -17.43
N GLY A 74 -9.35 -8.71 -17.52
CA GLY A 74 -8.58 -8.66 -18.76
C GLY A 74 -8.50 -7.31 -19.47
N VAL A 75 -8.93 -6.20 -18.86
CA VAL A 75 -9.05 -4.88 -19.55
C VAL A 75 -7.80 -4.48 -20.34
N PHE A 76 -6.60 -4.64 -19.77
CA PHE A 76 -5.31 -4.35 -20.40
C PHE A 76 -4.44 -5.61 -20.59
N HIS A 77 -5.04 -6.80 -20.64
CA HIS A 77 -4.35 -8.07 -20.85
C HIS A 77 -3.49 -8.03 -22.13
N PHE A 78 -2.25 -8.53 -22.10
CA PHE A 78 -1.30 -8.51 -23.22
C PHE A 78 -0.93 -7.11 -23.76
N CYS A 79 -1.05 -6.05 -22.96
CA CYS A 79 -0.48 -4.74 -23.28
C CYS A 79 1.04 -4.72 -23.00
N SER A 80 1.81 -5.47 -23.78
CA SER A 80 3.24 -5.75 -23.51
C SER A 80 4.16 -4.52 -23.51
N SER A 81 3.78 -3.40 -24.14
CA SER A 81 4.53 -2.14 -24.08
C SER A 81 4.08 -1.18 -22.99
N LEU A 82 3.13 -1.56 -22.13
CA LEU A 82 2.59 -0.70 -21.08
C LEU A 82 3.64 -0.51 -19.98
N ILE A 83 4.22 0.69 -19.90
CA ILE A 83 5.29 1.02 -18.94
C ILE A 83 4.73 1.62 -17.67
N LYS A 84 3.63 2.39 -17.77
CA LYS A 84 3.05 3.15 -16.66
C LYS A 84 1.52 3.06 -16.66
N VAL A 85 0.95 2.89 -15.48
CA VAL A 85 -0.48 2.98 -15.26
C VAL A 85 -0.71 3.90 -14.07
N TYR A 86 -1.58 4.89 -14.25
CA TYR A 86 -2.05 5.76 -13.18
C TYR A 86 -3.48 5.34 -12.83
N LEU A 87 -3.62 4.65 -11.71
CA LEU A 87 -4.90 4.27 -11.13
C LEU A 87 -5.44 5.45 -10.32
N ASN A 88 -6.76 5.65 -10.31
CA ASN A 88 -7.40 6.75 -9.60
C ASN A 88 -7.74 6.41 -8.14
N GLU A 89 -7.66 7.41 -7.26
CA GLU A 89 -8.28 7.33 -5.93
C GLU A 89 -9.81 7.25 -6.11
N GLY A 90 -10.40 6.13 -5.71
CA GLY A 90 -11.80 5.78 -6.00
C GLY A 90 -11.95 4.44 -6.73
N LEU A 91 -10.87 3.91 -7.30
CA LEU A 91 -10.84 2.54 -7.81
C LEU A 91 -10.98 1.54 -6.65
N GLN A 92 -11.97 0.66 -6.72
CA GLN A 92 -12.27 -0.31 -5.67
C GLN A 92 -11.75 -1.71 -6.02
N ASN A 93 -11.91 -2.12 -7.28
CA ASN A 93 -11.63 -3.49 -7.70
C ASN A 93 -10.79 -3.50 -8.99
N ILE A 94 -9.73 -4.31 -8.98
CA ILE A 94 -8.95 -4.65 -10.17
C ILE A 94 -9.29 -6.08 -10.56
N GLY A 95 -9.98 -6.28 -11.68
CA GLY A 95 -10.46 -7.60 -12.09
C GLY A 95 -9.36 -8.59 -12.47
N ALA A 96 -9.75 -9.87 -12.58
CA ALA A 96 -8.84 -10.96 -12.91
C ALA A 96 -8.10 -10.71 -14.24
N GLY A 97 -6.78 -10.90 -14.25
CA GLY A 97 -5.94 -10.68 -15.42
C GLY A 97 -5.96 -9.25 -15.99
N ALA A 98 -6.42 -8.24 -15.25
CA ALA A 98 -6.61 -6.88 -15.78
C ALA A 98 -5.35 -6.30 -16.44
N PHE A 99 -4.17 -6.63 -15.93
CA PHE A 99 -2.85 -6.24 -16.43
C PHE A 99 -1.93 -7.44 -16.69
N ALA A 100 -2.48 -8.65 -16.83
CA ALA A 100 -1.70 -9.84 -17.13
C ALA A 100 -0.86 -9.66 -18.41
N PHE A 101 0.35 -10.20 -18.43
CA PHE A 101 1.33 -10.12 -19.52
C PHE A 101 1.73 -8.68 -19.94
N CYS A 102 1.60 -7.70 -19.04
CA CYS A 102 2.15 -6.35 -19.25
C CYS A 102 3.67 -6.33 -18.98
N SER A 103 4.45 -7.00 -19.84
CA SER A 103 5.88 -7.28 -19.62
C SER A 103 6.81 -6.05 -19.58
N ALA A 104 6.33 -4.85 -19.92
CA ALA A 104 7.07 -3.60 -19.78
C ALA A 104 6.76 -2.81 -18.49
N LEU A 105 5.73 -3.22 -17.73
CA LEU A 105 5.29 -2.51 -16.53
C LEU A 105 6.34 -2.69 -15.44
N ARG A 106 6.87 -1.58 -14.91
CA ARG A 106 8.00 -1.60 -13.95
C ARG A 106 7.57 -1.45 -12.50
N SER A 107 6.57 -0.62 -12.29
CA SER A 107 6.01 -0.30 -10.99
C SER A 107 4.53 0.01 -11.13
N VAL A 108 3.75 -0.34 -10.12
CA VAL A 108 2.33 0.05 -10.03
C VAL A 108 2.02 0.56 -8.62
N THR A 109 1.28 1.66 -8.56
CA THR A 109 0.74 2.20 -7.31
C THR A 109 -0.73 1.83 -7.23
N ILE A 110 -1.08 1.01 -6.23
CA ILE A 110 -2.42 0.56 -5.91
C ILE A 110 -3.04 1.56 -4.92
N PRO A 111 -4.11 2.28 -5.32
CA PRO A 111 -4.79 3.27 -4.48
C PRO A 111 -5.30 2.69 -3.16
N SER A 112 -5.49 3.58 -2.18
CA SER A 112 -5.97 3.20 -0.84
C SER A 112 -7.38 2.60 -0.85
N THR A 113 -8.16 2.96 -1.87
CA THR A 113 -9.55 2.52 -2.07
C THR A 113 -9.67 1.10 -2.63
N VAL A 114 -8.59 0.50 -3.12
CA VAL A 114 -8.64 -0.85 -3.70
C VAL A 114 -8.72 -1.88 -2.58
N THR A 115 -9.80 -2.64 -2.56
CA THR A 115 -10.04 -3.69 -1.57
C THR A 115 -9.67 -5.07 -2.12
N GLU A 116 -9.85 -5.27 -3.43
CA GLU A 116 -9.72 -6.57 -4.10
C GLU A 116 -8.82 -6.48 -5.33
N LEU A 117 -7.83 -7.39 -5.41
CA LEU A 117 -7.12 -7.71 -6.64
C LEU A 117 -7.63 -9.07 -7.13
N GLY A 118 -8.08 -9.10 -8.37
CA GLY A 118 -8.53 -10.33 -9.00
C GLY A 118 -7.37 -11.28 -9.24
N VAL A 119 -7.73 -12.55 -9.37
CA VAL A 119 -6.86 -13.65 -9.82
C VAL A 119 -5.94 -13.19 -10.95
N MET A 120 -4.62 -13.38 -10.78
CA MET A 120 -3.63 -13.07 -11.82
C MET A 120 -3.69 -11.62 -12.35
N ALA A 121 -4.21 -10.66 -11.58
CA ALA A 121 -4.42 -9.28 -12.03
C ALA A 121 -3.18 -8.66 -12.69
N PHE A 122 -1.97 -9.03 -12.23
CA PHE A 122 -0.68 -8.59 -12.73
C PHE A 122 0.22 -9.76 -13.14
N SER A 123 -0.34 -10.92 -13.51
CA SER A 123 0.50 -12.08 -13.82
C SER A 123 1.45 -11.84 -14.99
N ASP A 124 2.61 -12.50 -14.97
CA ASP A 124 3.64 -12.42 -16.03
C ASP A 124 4.08 -10.98 -16.38
N CYS A 125 3.98 -10.06 -15.42
CA CYS A 125 4.56 -8.73 -15.54
C CYS A 125 6.07 -8.80 -15.23
N ASN A 126 6.84 -9.39 -16.15
CA ASN A 126 8.23 -9.79 -15.91
C ASN A 126 9.21 -8.67 -15.54
N LYS A 127 8.87 -7.39 -15.75
CA LYS A 127 9.69 -6.24 -15.35
C LYS A 127 9.17 -5.52 -14.10
N LEU A 128 8.08 -6.02 -13.53
CA LEU A 128 7.45 -5.44 -12.34
C LEU A 128 8.34 -5.78 -11.15
N SER A 129 9.10 -4.79 -10.70
CA SER A 129 10.07 -4.94 -9.61
C SER A 129 9.54 -4.42 -8.28
N GLU A 130 8.56 -3.51 -8.34
CA GLU A 130 8.02 -2.78 -7.21
C GLU A 130 6.50 -2.61 -7.33
N VAL A 131 5.79 -2.89 -6.24
CA VAL A 131 4.37 -2.58 -6.09
C VAL A 131 4.19 -1.70 -4.86
N ILE A 132 3.50 -0.58 -5.01
CA ILE A 132 3.24 0.36 -3.93
C ILE A 132 1.75 0.28 -3.55
N PHE A 133 1.44 0.00 -2.29
CA PHE A 133 0.08 0.03 -1.75
C PHE A 133 -0.13 1.27 -0.87
N LEU A 134 -1.13 2.08 -1.20
CA LEU A 134 -1.51 3.24 -0.39
C LEU A 134 -2.47 2.87 0.75
N GLY A 135 -3.04 1.66 0.75
CA GLY A 135 -4.00 1.14 1.74
C GLY A 135 -3.37 0.63 3.04
N GLY A 136 -2.30 1.25 3.55
CA GLY A 136 -1.55 0.72 4.70
C GLY A 136 -2.34 0.58 6.00
N GLN A 137 -3.43 1.34 6.19
CA GLN A 137 -4.34 1.17 7.34
C GLN A 137 -5.00 -0.23 7.37
N ARG A 138 -5.19 -0.87 6.22
CA ARG A 138 -5.76 -2.22 6.14
C ARG A 138 -4.68 -3.30 6.19
N LEU A 139 -3.57 -3.08 5.50
CA LEU A 139 -2.51 -4.08 5.29
C LEU A 139 -1.55 -4.21 6.48
N LEU A 140 -1.55 -3.25 7.40
CA LEU A 140 -0.69 -3.25 8.57
C LEU A 140 -1.49 -3.48 9.85
N ASN A 141 -0.87 -4.17 10.81
CA ASN A 141 -1.49 -4.51 12.08
C ASN A 141 -1.78 -3.24 12.90
N GLN A 142 -3.06 -2.94 13.11
CA GLN A 142 -3.48 -1.73 13.85
C GLN A 142 -3.11 -1.79 15.33
N GLU A 143 -3.01 -2.98 15.93
CA GLU A 143 -2.56 -3.11 17.32
C GLU A 143 -1.12 -2.64 17.51
N PHE A 144 -0.25 -2.82 16.50
CA PHE A 144 1.12 -2.30 16.52
C PHE A 144 1.13 -0.77 16.71
N PHE A 145 0.26 -0.06 15.98
CA PHE A 145 0.16 1.40 16.06
C PHE A 145 -0.56 1.87 17.33
N ALA A 146 -1.55 1.11 17.82
CA ALA A 146 -2.30 1.46 19.03
C ALA A 146 -1.50 1.21 20.33
N CYS A 147 -0.71 0.13 20.38
CA CYS A 147 -0.09 -0.35 21.62
C CYS A 147 1.44 -0.11 21.72
N GLY A 148 2.08 0.30 20.62
CA GLY A 148 3.53 0.27 20.48
C GLY A 148 4.07 -1.17 20.41
N PHE A 149 5.35 -1.35 20.07
CA PHE A 149 6.00 -2.67 19.99
C PHE A 149 6.18 -3.28 21.39
N ARG A 150 5.08 -3.78 21.98
CA ARG A 150 5.03 -4.38 23.34
C ARG A 150 5.15 -5.89 23.35
N ARG A 151 5.07 -6.53 22.18
CA ARG A 151 5.25 -7.97 22.02
C ARG A 151 6.15 -8.18 20.82
N GLU A 152 7.31 -8.81 21.05
CA GLU A 152 8.23 -9.21 19.98
C GLU A 152 7.57 -10.17 18.97
N GLU A 153 6.40 -10.71 19.31
CA GLU A 153 5.64 -11.71 18.56
C GLU A 153 4.59 -11.11 17.59
N GLN A 154 4.25 -9.82 17.69
CA GLN A 154 3.27 -9.19 16.79
C GLN A 154 3.98 -8.51 15.60
N GLY A 155 3.90 -9.15 14.43
CA GLY A 155 4.40 -8.61 13.18
C GLY A 155 3.68 -7.32 12.75
N LEU A 156 4.39 -6.48 11.98
CA LEU A 156 3.86 -5.22 11.44
C LEU A 156 2.82 -5.45 10.34
N LEU A 157 2.95 -6.55 9.58
CA LEU A 157 2.05 -6.93 8.51
C LEU A 157 0.79 -7.62 9.05
N ASN A 158 -0.37 -7.24 8.54
CA ASN A 158 -1.59 -8.01 8.72
C ASN A 158 -1.65 -9.10 7.64
N GLN A 159 -1.17 -10.30 7.98
CA GLN A 159 -1.10 -11.41 7.02
C GLN A 159 -2.48 -11.86 6.51
N GLU A 160 -3.53 -11.76 7.34
CA GLU A 160 -4.90 -12.05 6.91
C GLU A 160 -5.34 -11.07 5.82
N ALA A 161 -5.19 -9.76 6.05
CA ALA A 161 -5.58 -8.74 5.08
C ALA A 161 -4.72 -8.75 3.80
N LEU A 162 -3.43 -9.08 3.91
CA LEU A 162 -2.56 -9.29 2.74
C LEU A 162 -3.03 -10.52 1.95
N ASN A 163 -3.34 -11.61 2.64
CA ASN A 163 -3.74 -12.84 1.98
C ASN A 163 -5.08 -12.67 1.26
N GLU A 164 -6.06 -12.03 1.90
CA GLU A 164 -7.35 -11.68 1.28
C GLU A 164 -7.19 -10.75 0.06
N MET A 165 -6.20 -9.87 0.08
CA MET A 165 -5.97 -8.95 -1.04
C MET A 165 -5.23 -9.61 -2.21
N PHE A 166 -4.30 -10.52 -1.93
CA PHE A 166 -3.37 -11.05 -2.93
C PHE A 166 -3.72 -12.43 -3.46
N PHE A 167 -4.39 -13.26 -2.66
CA PHE A 167 -4.76 -14.61 -3.05
C PHE A 167 -6.26 -14.71 -3.29
N ALA A 168 -6.61 -15.39 -4.37
CA ALA A 168 -7.97 -15.83 -4.57
C ALA A 168 -8.31 -17.00 -3.65
N VAL A 169 -9.61 -17.32 -3.56
CA VAL A 169 -10.13 -18.46 -2.79
C VAL A 169 -9.46 -19.79 -3.19
N ASP A 170 -9.01 -19.88 -4.45
CA ASP A 170 -8.36 -21.06 -5.02
C ASP A 170 -6.82 -21.03 -4.88
N GLY A 171 -6.26 -20.09 -4.12
CA GLY A 171 -4.82 -19.98 -3.85
C GLY A 171 -3.99 -19.28 -4.92
N GLU A 172 -4.62 -18.84 -6.03
CA GLU A 172 -3.93 -18.14 -7.11
C GLU A 172 -3.54 -16.71 -6.71
N PHE A 173 -2.28 -16.35 -6.94
CA PHE A 173 -1.69 -15.09 -6.54
C PHE A 173 -1.86 -13.99 -7.61
N ALA A 174 -2.15 -12.76 -7.19
CA ALA A 174 -2.38 -11.63 -8.10
C ALA A 174 -1.14 -11.26 -8.95
N PHE A 175 0.08 -11.56 -8.49
CA PHE A 175 1.35 -11.26 -9.18
C PHE A 175 2.10 -12.52 -9.61
N ASP A 176 1.39 -13.62 -9.86
CA ASP A 176 1.97 -14.88 -10.31
C ASP A 176 2.86 -14.71 -11.57
N GLY A 177 4.01 -15.37 -11.63
CA GLY A 177 4.96 -15.24 -12.74
C GLY A 177 5.72 -13.91 -12.80
N CYS A 178 5.58 -13.01 -11.82
CA CYS A 178 6.37 -11.77 -11.75
C CYS A 178 7.80 -12.03 -11.25
N THR A 179 8.66 -12.53 -12.14
CA THR A 179 10.03 -12.96 -11.81
C THR A 179 10.97 -11.86 -11.28
N GLU A 180 10.71 -10.58 -11.56
CA GLU A 180 11.51 -9.45 -11.07
C GLU A 180 10.95 -8.80 -9.78
N LEU A 181 9.79 -9.25 -9.27
CA LEU A 181 9.14 -8.64 -8.11
C LEU A 181 9.90 -8.98 -6.82
N ARG A 182 10.60 -7.99 -6.26
CA ARG A 182 11.43 -8.18 -5.06
C ARG A 182 10.91 -7.46 -3.83
N THR A 183 10.10 -6.42 -4.02
CA THR A 183 9.71 -5.54 -2.92
C THR A 183 8.30 -5.03 -3.10
N ILE A 184 7.52 -5.15 -2.02
CA ILE A 184 6.24 -4.49 -1.86
C ILE A 184 6.45 -3.32 -0.91
N LYS A 185 6.00 -2.14 -1.32
CA LYS A 185 6.02 -0.94 -0.48
C LYS A 185 4.62 -0.65 0.02
N ILE A 186 4.49 -0.30 1.29
CA ILE A 186 3.20 0.03 1.90
C ILE A 186 3.30 1.44 2.49
N SER A 187 2.33 2.31 2.19
CA SER A 187 2.27 3.65 2.76
C SER A 187 1.90 3.61 4.25
N ILE A 188 2.62 4.39 5.04
CA ILE A 188 2.38 4.63 6.47
C ILE A 188 2.19 6.12 6.76
N SER A 189 1.86 6.91 5.74
CA SER A 189 1.71 8.36 5.86
C SER A 189 0.67 8.79 6.90
N TRP A 190 -0.41 8.00 7.04
CA TRP A 190 -1.42 8.21 8.09
C TRP A 190 -0.84 8.11 9.52
N ALA A 191 0.19 7.30 9.73
CA ALA A 191 0.81 7.09 11.02
C ALA A 191 2.02 8.00 11.27
N VAL A 192 2.70 8.42 10.21
CA VAL A 192 3.96 9.18 10.28
C VAL A 192 3.76 10.61 9.77
N SER A 193 3.45 10.79 8.50
CA SER A 193 3.33 12.11 7.86
C SER A 193 2.26 12.99 8.51
N GLU A 194 1.09 12.43 8.85
CA GLU A 194 0.02 13.17 9.54
C GLU A 194 0.43 13.68 10.94
N ARG A 195 1.28 12.92 11.64
CA ARG A 195 1.82 13.33 12.94
C ARG A 195 2.95 14.33 12.79
N MET A 196 3.83 14.10 11.82
CA MET A 196 4.92 15.03 11.48
C MET A 196 4.38 16.41 11.08
N ALA A 197 3.24 16.48 10.39
CA ALA A 197 2.58 17.73 10.03
C ALA A 197 2.13 18.57 11.24
N ARG A 198 2.01 17.96 12.44
CA ARG A 198 1.67 18.65 13.70
C ARG A 198 2.90 19.20 14.42
N LEU A 199 4.10 18.78 14.02
CA LEU A 199 5.35 19.17 14.66
C LEU A 199 5.89 20.50 14.11
N PRO A 200 6.64 21.26 14.93
CA PRO A 200 7.43 22.37 14.42
C PRO A 200 8.45 21.89 13.37
N ARG A 201 8.76 22.76 12.39
CA ARG A 201 9.61 22.44 11.24
C ARG A 201 10.96 21.83 11.62
N GLU A 202 11.58 22.29 12.69
CA GLU A 202 12.87 21.77 13.17
C GLU A 202 12.77 20.31 13.65
N CYS A 203 11.68 19.96 14.34
CA CYS A 203 11.43 18.59 14.80
C CYS A 203 11.07 17.67 13.63
N MET A 204 10.30 18.18 12.66
CA MET A 204 9.99 17.45 11.42
C MET A 204 11.26 17.07 10.66
N LEU A 205 12.20 18.01 10.46
CA LEU A 205 13.49 17.75 9.81
C LEU A 205 14.30 16.67 10.55
N SER A 206 14.32 16.70 11.88
CA SER A 206 15.00 15.67 12.67
C SER A 206 14.39 14.27 12.47
N VAL A 207 13.08 14.18 12.26
CA VAL A 207 12.40 12.91 11.96
C VAL A 207 12.70 12.46 10.53
N GLU A 208 12.67 13.37 9.56
CA GLU A 208 13.01 13.08 8.15
C GLU A 208 14.46 12.57 8.02
N GLU A 209 15.42 13.23 8.67
CA GLU A 209 16.82 12.80 8.71
C GLU A 209 16.96 11.38 9.27
N ARG A 210 16.18 11.05 10.31
CA ARG A 210 16.17 9.71 10.88
C ARG A 210 15.59 8.69 9.90
N ILE A 211 14.49 9.02 9.22
CA ILE A 211 13.87 8.17 8.20
C ILE A 211 14.85 7.88 7.06
N HIS A 212 15.59 8.90 6.59
CA HIS A 212 16.60 8.74 5.54
C HIS A 212 17.76 7.80 5.91
N CYS A 213 18.00 7.58 7.20
CA CYS A 213 19.03 6.67 7.69
C CYS A 213 18.54 5.21 7.80
N LEU A 214 17.25 4.93 7.57
CA LEU A 214 16.65 3.59 7.70
C LEU A 214 16.55 2.91 6.32
N SER A 215 17.09 1.70 6.21
CA SER A 215 17.18 0.90 4.98
C SER A 215 15.81 0.52 4.37
N ARG A 216 14.79 0.35 5.21
CA ARG A 216 13.45 -0.13 4.84
C ARG A 216 12.44 1.00 4.64
N PHE A 217 12.87 2.26 4.67
CA PHE A 217 11.99 3.42 4.56
C PHE A 217 12.30 4.20 3.28
N VAL A 218 11.25 4.73 2.68
CA VAL A 218 11.35 5.65 1.55
C VAL A 218 10.46 6.85 1.86
N LEU A 219 11.07 8.04 1.96
CA LEU A 219 10.37 9.30 2.02
C LEU A 219 10.29 9.87 0.59
N LEU A 220 9.08 10.05 0.09
CA LEU A 220 8.82 10.67 -1.21
C LEU A 220 8.74 12.21 -1.08
N GLN A 221 8.88 12.90 -2.21
CA GLN A 221 8.94 14.38 -2.25
C GLN A 221 7.62 15.06 -1.86
N ASP A 222 6.50 14.35 -1.98
CA ASP A 222 5.16 14.77 -1.58
C ASP A 222 4.89 14.57 -0.07
N GLY A 223 5.87 14.00 0.67
CA GLY A 223 5.74 13.70 2.09
C GLY A 223 5.15 12.32 2.38
N GLU A 224 4.89 11.50 1.35
CA GLU A 224 4.48 10.12 1.55
C GLU A 224 5.64 9.29 2.12
N VAL A 225 5.36 8.55 3.20
CA VAL A 225 6.33 7.66 3.83
C VAL A 225 5.94 6.22 3.51
N LEU A 226 6.81 5.51 2.82
CA LEU A 226 6.64 4.11 2.46
C LEU A 226 7.59 3.23 3.27
N VAL A 227 7.11 2.05 3.65
CA VAL A 227 7.92 0.97 4.21
C VAL A 227 8.04 -0.18 3.21
N CYS A 228 9.24 -0.75 3.10
CA CYS A 228 9.60 -1.75 2.10
C CYS A 228 9.66 -3.15 2.71
N PHE A 229 8.85 -4.08 2.19
CA PHE A 229 8.85 -5.49 2.57
C PHE A 229 9.39 -6.34 1.41
N PRO A 230 10.38 -7.21 1.65
CA PRO A 230 10.84 -8.16 0.65
C PRO A 230 9.76 -9.19 0.33
N VAL A 231 9.66 -9.57 -0.94
CA VAL A 231 8.81 -10.66 -1.41
C VAL A 231 9.67 -11.90 -1.59
N TRP A 232 9.21 -13.02 -1.05
CA TRP A 232 9.88 -14.32 -1.12
C TRP A 232 9.03 -15.25 -1.99
N VAL A 233 9.70 -15.96 -2.90
CA VAL A 233 9.09 -17.01 -3.71
C VAL A 233 9.65 -18.34 -3.22
N CYS A 234 8.80 -19.13 -2.58
CA CYS A 234 9.11 -20.48 -2.17
C CYS A 234 8.76 -21.41 -3.33
N VAL A 235 9.79 -21.97 -3.96
CA VAL A 235 9.63 -23.08 -4.90
C VAL A 235 9.53 -24.36 -4.07
N PRO A 236 8.47 -25.17 -4.23
CA PRO A 236 8.40 -26.45 -3.53
C PRO A 236 9.63 -27.28 -3.88
N GLY A 237 10.31 -27.81 -2.85
CA GLY A 237 11.41 -28.74 -3.04
C GLY A 237 10.90 -30.10 -3.52
N ASP A 238 11.78 -30.89 -4.15
CA ASP A 238 11.56 -32.30 -4.52
C ASP A 238 11.40 -33.21 -3.27
N ASP A 239 10.51 -32.89 -2.33
CA ASP A 239 10.11 -33.80 -1.26
C ASP A 239 8.93 -34.65 -1.78
N ASP A 240 9.11 -35.98 -1.74
CA ASP A 240 8.24 -37.06 -2.23
C ASP A 240 6.86 -37.13 -1.54
N SER A 241 6.16 -36.00 -1.34
CA SER A 241 4.73 -36.00 -1.00
C SER A 241 3.92 -35.86 -2.28
N ASP A 242 3.11 -36.90 -2.58
CA ASP A 242 2.26 -37.09 -3.76
C ASP A 242 1.15 -36.02 -3.99
N ASP A 243 1.32 -34.78 -3.52
CA ASP A 243 0.45 -33.66 -3.88
C ASP A 243 1.04 -32.92 -5.09
N GLU A 244 0.66 -33.36 -6.30
CA GLU A 244 1.01 -32.76 -7.61
C GLU A 244 0.45 -31.32 -7.82
N THR A 245 0.22 -30.55 -6.74
CA THR A 245 -0.46 -29.24 -6.78
C THR A 245 0.20 -28.15 -5.94
N GLU A 246 1.46 -28.28 -5.51
CA GLU A 246 2.14 -27.14 -4.89
C GLU A 246 2.76 -26.25 -5.99
N GLY A 247 1.99 -25.26 -6.45
CA GLY A 247 2.53 -24.13 -7.22
C GLY A 247 3.50 -23.28 -6.39
N GLU A 248 4.18 -22.33 -7.03
CA GLU A 248 5.04 -21.37 -6.34
C GLU A 248 4.27 -20.64 -5.21
N ARG A 249 4.79 -20.69 -3.98
CA ARG A 249 4.20 -19.96 -2.85
C ARG A 249 4.87 -18.60 -2.69
N TYR A 250 4.06 -17.55 -2.76
CA TYR A 250 4.53 -16.17 -2.56
C TYR A 250 4.29 -15.75 -1.11
N GLU A 251 5.29 -15.19 -0.45
CA GLU A 251 5.16 -14.66 0.91
C GLU A 251 5.74 -13.25 1.03
N VAL A 252 5.05 -12.39 1.78
CA VAL A 252 5.51 -11.04 2.12
C VAL A 252 5.84 -11.02 3.60
N LEU A 253 7.11 -10.82 3.92
CA LEU A 253 7.61 -10.96 5.29
C LEU A 253 8.37 -9.72 5.74
N ASP A 254 8.21 -9.35 7.00
CA ASP A 254 9.14 -8.43 7.67
C ASP A 254 10.31 -9.24 8.25
N THR A 255 11.38 -9.38 7.46
CA THR A 255 12.54 -10.19 7.83
C THR A 255 13.12 -9.75 9.18
N ASN A 256 13.08 -10.64 10.18
CA ASN A 256 13.55 -10.39 11.54
C ASN A 256 12.94 -9.16 12.23
N PHE A 257 11.74 -8.74 11.83
CA PHE A 257 11.05 -7.55 12.35
C PHE A 257 11.87 -6.25 12.20
N GLU A 258 12.76 -6.18 11.20
CA GLU A 258 13.63 -5.02 10.97
C GLU A 258 12.80 -3.76 10.70
N THR A 259 11.76 -3.88 9.87
CA THR A 259 10.88 -2.78 9.48
C THR A 259 10.05 -2.32 10.67
N ALA A 260 9.47 -3.26 11.43
CA ALA A 260 8.73 -3.00 12.66
C ALA A 260 9.56 -2.24 13.70
N ARG A 261 10.80 -2.69 13.97
CA ARG A 261 11.70 -2.03 14.93
C ARG A 261 12.07 -0.62 14.48
N SER A 262 12.37 -0.46 13.20
CA SER A 262 12.71 0.83 12.60
C SER A 262 11.53 1.81 12.69
N LEU A 263 10.31 1.35 12.37
CA LEU A 263 9.09 2.14 12.51
C LEU A 263 8.83 2.55 13.96
N TYR A 264 9.01 1.62 14.90
CA TYR A 264 8.83 1.91 16.31
C TYR A 264 9.77 3.03 16.79
N GLN A 265 11.04 3.04 16.35
CA GLN A 265 11.97 4.13 16.67
C GLN A 265 11.51 5.48 16.11
N VAL A 266 10.98 5.50 14.88
CA VAL A 266 10.45 6.73 14.26
C VAL A 266 9.23 7.24 15.04
N LEU A 267 8.28 6.35 15.37
CA LEU A 267 7.09 6.70 16.15
C LEU A 267 7.44 7.17 17.57
N GLN A 268 8.46 6.58 18.21
CA GLN A 268 8.97 7.05 19.50
C GLN A 268 9.56 8.45 19.41
N LEU A 269 10.32 8.75 18.35
CA LEU A 269 10.90 10.07 18.13
C LEU A 269 9.81 11.12 17.90
N ILE A 270 8.80 10.81 17.08
CA ILE A 270 7.64 11.67 16.85
C ILE A 270 6.92 11.94 18.18
N ALA A 271 6.59 10.89 18.94
CA ALA A 271 5.91 11.03 20.23
C ALA A 271 6.73 11.85 21.24
N PHE A 272 8.06 11.71 21.23
CA PHE A 272 8.95 12.55 22.05
C PHE A 272 8.84 14.03 21.67
N HIS A 273 8.86 14.35 20.39
CA HIS A 273 8.70 15.74 19.93
C HIS A 273 7.30 16.29 20.21
N GLU A 274 6.25 15.49 20.01
CA GLU A 274 4.88 15.89 20.37
C GLU A 274 4.76 16.20 21.87
N LEU A 275 5.35 15.37 22.73
CA LEU A 275 5.37 15.61 24.18
C LEU A 275 6.17 16.85 24.55
N LYS A 276 7.29 17.10 23.87
CA LYS A 276 8.13 18.29 24.07
C LYS A 276 7.32 19.59 23.96
N GLU A 277 6.43 19.63 22.98
CA GLU A 277 5.60 20.80 22.66
C GLU A 277 4.30 20.86 23.47
N SER A 278 4.01 19.84 24.29
CA SER A 278 2.75 19.72 25.03
C SER A 278 2.80 20.32 26.44
N SER A 279 1.68 20.89 26.90
CA SER A 279 1.47 21.33 28.29
C SER A 279 1.64 20.20 29.31
N ILE A 280 1.61 18.94 28.86
CA ILE A 280 1.81 17.75 29.68
C ILE A 280 3.23 17.71 30.28
N LEU A 281 4.26 18.20 29.58
CA LEU A 281 5.59 18.33 30.17
C LEU A 281 5.64 19.40 31.27
N ILE A 282 4.85 20.46 31.12
CA ILE A 282 4.70 21.49 32.16
C ILE A 282 4.03 20.87 33.39
N GLU A 283 2.94 20.13 33.20
CA GLU A 283 2.25 19.39 34.28
C GLU A 283 3.15 18.33 34.94
N LEU A 284 3.91 17.55 34.16
CA LEU A 284 4.88 16.58 34.69
C LEU A 284 6.03 17.26 35.44
N ALA A 285 6.53 18.39 34.94
CA ALA A 285 7.56 19.17 35.61
C ALA A 285 7.06 19.82 36.90
N LEU A 286 5.83 20.35 36.91
CA LEU A 286 5.14 20.83 38.12
C LEU A 286 4.97 19.70 39.13
N TRP A 287 4.55 18.51 38.68
CA TRP A 287 4.40 17.33 39.53
C TRP A 287 5.74 16.87 40.12
N LYS A 288 6.82 16.84 39.32
CA LYS A 288 8.17 16.56 39.80
C LYS A 288 8.65 17.61 40.82
N SER A 289 8.34 18.88 40.61
CA SER A 289 8.69 19.98 41.54
C SER A 289 7.97 19.86 42.89
N ILE A 290 6.72 19.37 42.90
CA ILE A 290 5.97 19.08 44.13
C ILE A 290 6.64 17.95 44.93
N ILE A 291 7.16 16.92 44.25
CA ILE A 291 7.89 15.81 44.89
C ILE A 291 9.22 16.28 45.46
N GLU A 292 9.99 17.11 44.75
CA GLU A 292 11.29 17.59 45.23
C GLU A 292 11.18 18.54 46.43
N LYS A 293 10.03 19.22 46.62
CA LYS A 293 9.73 20.02 47.83
C LYS A 293 9.32 19.17 49.04
N GLY A 294 8.88 17.94 48.83
CA GLY A 294 8.59 16.95 49.88
C GLY A 294 9.80 16.07 50.12
N GLY A 295 10.73 16.51 50.97
CA GLY A 295 11.96 15.78 51.26
C GLY A 295 11.71 14.43 51.92
N ASP A 296 11.67 13.35 51.13
CA ASP A 296 12.21 12.05 51.53
C ASP A 296 12.60 11.18 50.32
N ARG A 297 13.79 10.58 50.38
CA ARG A 297 14.52 9.94 49.27
C ARG A 297 14.03 8.53 48.89
N ALA A 298 12.74 8.23 49.04
CA ALA A 298 12.20 6.88 48.79
C ALA A 298 10.95 6.85 47.89
N CYS A 299 10.73 7.86 47.05
CA CYS A 299 9.52 7.97 46.25
C CYS A 299 9.74 7.54 44.78
N ARG A 300 9.70 6.23 44.50
CA ARG A 300 9.24 5.74 43.19
C ARG A 300 7.71 5.85 43.14
N VAL A 301 7.19 7.07 43.10
CA VAL A 301 5.74 7.29 42.97
C VAL A 301 5.37 7.10 41.51
N ALA A 302 4.47 6.15 41.24
CA ALA A 302 3.96 5.91 39.90
C ALA A 302 3.22 7.16 39.39
N ILE A 303 3.42 7.50 38.11
CA ILE A 303 2.63 8.54 37.43
C ILE A 303 1.14 8.19 37.65
N PRO A 304 0.31 9.13 38.16
CA PRO A 304 -1.10 8.87 38.40
C PRO A 304 -1.78 8.35 37.12
N GLY A 305 -2.65 7.34 37.28
CA GLY A 305 -3.39 6.73 36.16
C GLY A 305 -3.99 7.75 35.17
N PRO A 306 -4.67 8.82 35.63
CA PRO A 306 -5.24 9.83 34.73
C PRO A 306 -4.20 10.61 33.92
N ALA A 307 -3.06 10.99 34.51
CA ALA A 307 -1.98 11.66 33.79
C ALA A 307 -1.32 10.73 32.78
N LYS A 308 -1.16 9.45 33.14
CA LYS A 308 -0.66 8.41 32.25
C LYS A 308 -1.61 8.17 31.07
N ILE A 309 -2.92 8.15 31.31
CA ILE A 309 -3.95 8.06 30.26
C ILE A 309 -3.87 9.27 29.33
N LEU A 310 -3.81 10.49 29.87
CA LEU A 310 -3.72 11.72 29.06
C LEU A 310 -2.43 11.79 28.21
N ILE A 311 -1.29 11.41 28.78
CA ILE A 311 -0.01 11.28 28.04
C ILE A 311 -0.18 10.29 26.89
N MET A 312 -0.82 9.15 27.15
CA MET A 312 -0.99 8.09 26.18
C MET A 312 -2.04 8.45 25.12
N GLU A 313 -3.14 9.10 25.48
CA GLU A 313 -4.11 9.66 24.53
C GLU A 313 -3.46 10.72 23.63
N TYR A 314 -2.70 11.65 24.22
CA TYR A 314 -2.03 12.71 23.48
C TYR A 314 -0.99 12.16 22.48
N CYS A 315 -0.23 11.13 22.86
CA CYS A 315 0.75 10.49 21.98
C CYS A 315 0.15 9.47 20.99
N GLY A 316 -1.18 9.31 20.94
CA GLY A 316 -1.86 8.34 20.06
C GLY A 316 -1.84 6.89 20.54
N PHE A 317 -1.49 6.64 21.80
CA PHE A 317 -1.37 5.32 22.46
C PHE A 317 -2.51 5.02 23.45
N ALA A 318 -3.67 5.66 23.31
CA ALA A 318 -4.82 5.50 24.21
C ALA A 318 -5.23 4.02 24.41
N GLY A 319 -5.06 3.18 23.38
CA GLY A 319 -5.44 1.77 23.38
C GLY A 319 -4.62 0.86 24.29
N VAL A 320 -3.38 1.25 24.64
CA VAL A 320 -2.45 0.45 25.46
C VAL A 320 -2.99 0.10 26.86
N LEU A 321 -3.85 0.94 27.44
CA LEU A 321 -4.37 0.74 28.81
C LEU A 321 -5.67 -0.06 28.86
N ARG A 322 -6.23 -0.44 27.71
CA ARG A 322 -7.37 -1.36 27.71
C ARG A 322 -6.87 -2.71 28.24
N PRO A 323 -7.50 -3.27 29.30
CA PRO A 323 -7.21 -4.63 29.72
C PRO A 323 -7.41 -5.56 28.52
N ALA A 324 -6.44 -6.44 28.25
CA ALA A 324 -6.69 -7.55 27.36
C ALA A 324 -7.79 -8.41 28.01
N PHE A 325 -8.95 -8.48 27.35
CA PHE A 325 -10.05 -9.37 27.75
C PHE A 325 -9.74 -10.80 27.31
#